data_AF-A0A7X0SQ32-F1
#
_entry.id   AF-A0A7X0SQ32-F1
#
_cell.length_a   1.000
_cell.length_b   1.000
_cell.length_c   1.000
_cell.angle_alpha   90.00
_cell.angle_beta   90.00
_cell.angle_gamma   90.00
#
_symmetry.space_group_name_H-M   'P 1'
#
loop_
_entity.id
_entity.type
_entity.pdbx_description
1 polymer ?
#
loop_
_entity_poly.entity_id
_entity_poly.type
_entity_poly.pdbx_seq_one_letter_code
_entity_poly.pdbx_strand_id
1 'polypeptide(L)' 'MADANGMADKNLSNVAEDLERNPVNSHQAQQLQQDTNDRRHQDALNHDEAGDQANPKTV' A
#
# COMPACT_ATOMS: atom_id res chain seq x y z
N MET A 1 8.43 -6.65 16.51
CA MET A 1 7.06 -6.68 17.09
C MET A 1 6.13 -7.03 15.94
N ALA A 2 5.50 -8.20 16.00
CA ALA A 2 4.56 -8.66 14.99
C ALA A 2 3.14 -8.32 15.45
N ASP A 3 2.24 -8.04 14.51
CA ASP A 3 0.80 -7.92 14.77
C ASP A 3 0.23 -9.25 15.29
N ALA A 4 -1.04 -9.26 15.70
CA ALA A 4 -1.69 -10.45 16.25
C ALA A 4 -1.68 -11.68 15.31
N ASN A 5 -1.33 -11.49 14.03
CA ASN A 5 -1.23 -12.54 13.01
C ASN A 5 0.23 -12.98 12.73
N GLY A 6 1.21 -12.52 13.52
CA GLY A 6 2.61 -12.87 13.32
C GLY A 6 3.28 -12.14 12.14
N MET A 7 2.59 -11.17 11.52
CA MET A 7 3.12 -10.35 10.44
C MET A 7 3.79 -9.12 11.05
N ALA A 8 4.88 -8.59 10.45
CA ALA A 8 5.47 -7.35 10.94
C ALA A 8 4.41 -6.25 10.98
N ASP A 9 4.30 -5.52 12.11
CA ASP A 9 3.33 -4.43 12.26
C ASP A 9 3.48 -3.47 11.08
N LYS A 10 2.45 -3.40 10.23
CA LYS A 10 2.46 -2.62 9.00
C LYS A 10 2.80 -1.16 9.27
N ASN A 11 2.41 -0.62 10.42
CA ASN A 11 2.74 0.75 10.79
C ASN A 11 4.24 0.91 11.02
N LEU A 12 4.89 -0.06 11.68
CA LEU A 12 6.34 -0.05 11.89
C LEU A 12 7.11 -0.26 10.57
N SER A 13 6.62 -1.12 9.68
CA SER A 13 7.22 -1.32 8.36
C SER A 13 7.12 -0.07 7.49
N ASN A 14 5.96 0.60 7.46
CA ASN A 14 5.78 1.86 6.72
C ASN A 14 6.71 2.96 7.24
N VAL A 15 6.86 3.08 8.56
CA VAL A 15 7.75 4.05 9.18
C VAL A 15 9.22 3.76 8.84
N ALA A 16 9.63 2.49 8.84
CA ALA A 16 10.98 2.10 8.45
C ALA A 16 11.25 2.42 6.97
N GLU A 17 10.33 2.09 6.06
CA GLU A 17 10.44 2.41 4.64
C GLU A 17 10.51 3.93 4.39
N ASP A 18 9.73 4.73 5.10
CA ASP A 18 9.77 6.18 4.99
C ASP A 18 11.08 6.78 5.52
N LEU A 19 11.67 6.16 6.57
CA LEU A 19 12.95 6.59 7.13
C LEU A 19 14.14 6.22 6.25
N GLU A 20 14.03 5.16 5.45
CA GLU A 20 15.02 4.73 4.46
C GLU A 20 15.02 5.59 3.18
N ARG A 21 14.02 6.45 2.97
CA ARG A 21 13.97 7.33 1.79
C ARG A 21 15.04 8.43 1.88
N ASN A 22 15.92 8.45 0.88
CA ASN A 22 16.88 9.54 0.72
C ASN A 22 16.16 10.89 0.54
N PRO A 23 16.67 11.98 1.14
CA PRO A 23 16.08 13.30 0.98
C PRO A 23 16.13 13.72 -0.49
N VAL A 24 14.96 13.90 -1.10
CA VAL A 24 14.79 14.32 -2.49
C VAL A 24 14.42 15.80 -2.55
N ASN A 25 14.73 16.46 -3.67
CA ASN A 25 14.32 17.86 -3.86
C ASN A 25 12.78 17.98 -3.93
N SER A 26 12.25 19.19 -3.70
CA SER A 26 10.79 19.43 -3.64
C SER A 26 10.04 19.01 -4.90
N HIS A 27 10.63 19.21 -6.08
CA HIS A 27 10.03 18.83 -7.36
C HIS A 27 9.97 17.30 -7.54
N GLN A 28 11.01 16.58 -7.09
CA GLN A 28 11.06 15.13 -7.11
C GLN A 28 10.11 14.51 -6.07
N ALA A 29 9.98 15.14 -4.90
CA ALA A 29 8.97 14.75 -3.91
C ALA A 29 7.54 14.88 -4.48
N GLN A 30 7.26 15.95 -5.21
CA GLN A 30 5.96 16.16 -5.86
C GLN A 30 5.67 15.11 -6.93
N GLN A 31 6.67 14.74 -7.74
CA GLN A 31 6.52 13.65 -8.73
C GLN A 31 6.24 12.31 -8.04
N LEU A 32 7.01 11.94 -7.01
CA LEU A 32 6.80 10.69 -6.27
C LEU A 32 5.43 10.64 -5.57
N GLN A 33 4.94 11.78 -5.08
CA GLN A 33 3.60 11.87 -4.48
C GLN A 33 2.50 11.71 -5.53
N GLN A 34 2.64 12.31 -6.72
CA GLN A 34 1.72 12.07 -7.84
C GLN A 34 1.70 10.59 -8.20
N ASP A 35 2.86 9.96 -8.43
CA ASP A 35 2.95 8.53 -8.75
C ASP A 35 2.29 7.64 -7.68
N THR A 36 2.46 7.98 -6.41
CA THR A 36 1.86 7.25 -5.29
C THR A 36 0.34 7.42 -5.26
N ASN A 37 -0.15 8.63 -5.50
CA ASN A 37 -1.59 8.92 -5.54
C ASN A 37 -2.26 8.25 -6.73
N ASP A 38 -1.61 8.25 -7.90
CA ASP A 38 -2.11 7.59 -9.10
C ASP A 38 -2.21 6.07 -8.89
N ARG A 39 -1.20 5.47 -8.24
CA ARG A 39 -1.25 4.05 -7.86
C ARG A 39 -2.38 3.74 -6.89
N ARG A 40 -2.56 4.54 -5.84
CA ARG A 40 -3.67 4.35 -4.88
C ARG A 40 -5.02 4.52 -5.54
N HIS A 41 -5.15 5.45 -6.49
CA HIS A 41 -6.38 5.65 -7.25
C HIS A 41 -6.69 4.44 -8.13
N GLN A 42 -5.69 3.92 -8.84
CA GLN A 42 -5.86 2.72 -9.66
C GLN A 42 -6.18 1.48 -8.80
N ASP A 43 -5.49 1.31 -7.67
CA ASP A 43 -5.78 0.25 -6.71
C ASP A 43 -7.20 0.38 -6.17
N ALA A 44 -7.67 1.59 -5.83
CA ALA A 44 -9.04 1.82 -5.38
C ALA A 44 -10.07 1.42 -6.44
N LEU A 45 -9.87 1.81 -7.71
CA LEU A 45 -10.73 1.39 -8.82
C LEU A 45 -10.74 -0.14 -9.00
N ASN A 46 -9.58 -0.78 -8.91
CA ASN A 46 -9.47 -2.24 -9.01
C ASN A 46 -10.10 -2.95 -7.80
N HIS A 47 -10.11 -2.30 -6.63
CA HIS A 47 -10.65 -2.86 -5.39
C HIS A 47 -12.18 -2.68 -5.28
N ASP A 48 -12.76 -1.68 -5.95
CA ASP A 48 -14.20 -1.52 -6.12
C ASP A 48 -14.79 -2.48 -7.19
N GLU A 49 -13.98 -2.96 -8.13
CA GLU A 49 -14.34 -4.02 -9.10
C GLU A 49 -14.22 -5.46 -8.56
N ALA A 50 -13.98 -5.65 -7.25
CA ALA A 50 -14.13 -6.94 -6.60
C ALA A 50 -15.61 -7.31 -6.40
N GLY A 51 -16.39 -7.24 -7.49
CA GLY A 51 -17.67 -7.90 -7.60
C GLY A 51 -17.46 -9.40 -7.59
N ASP A 52 -17.79 -10.03 -6.47
CA ASP A 52 -18.17 -11.44 -6.35
C ASP A 52 -17.20 -12.46 -6.97
N GLN A 53 -15.99 -12.58 -6.42
CA GLN A 53 -15.25 -13.84 -6.55
C GLN A 53 -15.84 -14.87 -5.57
N ALA A 54 -16.97 -15.45 -5.98
CA ALA A 54 -17.56 -16.61 -5.35
C ALA A 54 -16.50 -17.72 -5.20
N ASN A 55 -16.09 -17.98 -3.96
CA ASN A 55 -15.29 -19.15 -3.61
C ASN A 55 -16.27 -20.26 -3.23
N PRO A 56 -16.60 -21.23 -4.12
CA PRO A 56 -17.45 -22.34 -3.73
C PRO A 56 -16.69 -23.19 -2.71
N LYS A 57 -17.15 -23.18 -1.46
CA LYS A 57 -16.70 -24.16 -0.47
C LYS A 57 -17.08 -25.54 -0.98
N THR A 58 -16.08 -26.29 -1.43
CA THR A 58 -16.20 -27.71 -1.78
C THR A 58 -16.63 -28.48 -0.54
N VAL A 59 -17.72 -29.24 -0.69
CA VAL A 59 -18.32 -30.17 0.29
C VAL A 59 -17.48 -31.43 0.46
#